data_AF-A0A0J7K8U8-F1
#
_entry.id   AF-A0A0J7K8U8-F1
#
_cell.length_a   1.000
_cell.length_b   1.000
_cell.length_c   1.000
_cell.angle_alpha   90.00
_cell.angle_beta   90.00
_cell.angle_gamma   90.00
#
_symmetry.space_group_name_H-M   'P 1'
#
loop_
_entity.id
_entity.type
_entity.pdbx_description
1 polymer ?
#
loop_
_entity_poly.entity_id
_entity_poly.type
_entity_poly.pdbx_seq_one_letter_code
_entity_poly.pdbx_strand_id
1 'polypeptide(L)'
;MECWRVVRLEGERWRLVGVYVRGDMAEKLQIMREWMEENGSRVKTMIGGDFNARTGKLGGRVREEGDVEEEGRTSMDKKVNGDRKLLIGRLEEVGWEIMNGGVTGDEKGNWTYTGGKGQTVIDYVIGNGELRGALGNWRLGIVLSRIINP
;
A
#
# COMPACT_ATOMS: atom_id res chain seq x y z
N MET A 1 0.05 -3.27 -16.42
CA MET A 1 -0.63 -4.58 -16.38
C MET A 1 -1.35 -4.63 -15.05
N GLU A 2 -2.61 -5.02 -15.06
CA GLU A 2 -3.45 -5.09 -13.85
C GLU A 2 -3.87 -6.54 -13.70
N CYS A 3 -3.56 -7.15 -12.57
CA CYS A 3 -4.00 -8.49 -12.24
C CYS A 3 -4.78 -8.42 -10.93
N TRP A 4 -5.82 -9.23 -10.79
CA TRP A 4 -6.49 -9.36 -9.51
C TRP A 4 -6.86 -10.80 -9.26
N ARG A 5 -6.86 -11.19 -7.98
CA ARG A 5 -7.27 -12.51 -7.52
C ARG A 5 -8.13 -12.34 -6.28
N VAL A 6 -9.14 -13.19 -6.13
CA VAL A 6 -9.91 -13.29 -4.89
C VAL A 6 -9.48 -14.55 -4.15
N VAL A 7 -9.04 -14.38 -2.90
CA VAL A 7 -8.63 -15.46 -2.02
C VAL A 7 -9.53 -15.49 -0.79
N ARG A 8 -9.66 -16.65 -0.15
CA ARG A 8 -10.33 -16.77 1.16
C ARG A 8 -9.28 -16.93 2.24
N LEU A 9 -9.27 -16.02 3.21
CA LEU A 9 -8.36 -16.02 4.35
C LEU A 9 -9.18 -15.87 5.63
N GLU A 10 -8.99 -16.76 6.60
CA GLU A 10 -9.70 -16.74 7.89
C GLU A 10 -11.23 -16.63 7.77
N GLY A 11 -11.80 -17.22 6.72
CA GLY A 11 -13.25 -17.17 6.43
C GLY A 11 -13.73 -15.91 5.72
N GLU A 12 -12.84 -14.92 5.55
CA GLU A 12 -13.11 -13.69 4.82
C GLU A 12 -12.64 -13.77 3.37
N ARG A 13 -13.29 -13.02 2.47
CA ARG A 13 -12.86 -12.90 1.08
C ARG A 13 -11.98 -11.68 0.92
N TRP A 14 -10.86 -11.86 0.23
CA TRP A 14 -9.88 -10.81 -0.03
C TRP A 14 -9.67 -10.66 -1.52
N ARG A 15 -9.79 -9.45 -2.03
CA ARG A 15 -9.39 -9.06 -3.39
C ARG A 15 -7.98 -8.51 -3.30
N LEU A 16 -7.04 -9.21 -3.93
CA LEU A 16 -5.66 -8.76 -4.07
C LEU A 16 -5.49 -8.24 -5.49
N VAL A 17 -5.14 -6.96 -5.64
CA VAL A 17 -4.94 -6.30 -6.93
C VAL A 17 -3.45 -5.97 -7.09
N GLY A 18 -2.84 -6.44 -8.16
CA GLY A 18 -1.48 -6.10 -8.58
C GLY A 18 -1.50 -4.92 -9.56
N VAL A 19 -0.76 -3.86 -9.27
CA VAL A 19 -0.63 -2.67 -10.13
C VAL A 19 0.81 -2.42 -10.55
N TYR A 20 0.97 -1.89 -11.77
CA TYR A 20 2.24 -1.34 -12.24
C TYR A 20 1.96 0.03 -12.85
N VAL A 21 2.41 1.08 -12.16
CA VAL A 21 2.19 2.48 -12.54
C VAL A 21 3.40 2.97 -13.32
N ARG A 22 3.20 3.23 -14.60
CA ARG A 22 4.20 3.85 -15.49
C ARG A 22 3.52 4.92 -16.33
N GLY A 23 4.02 6.14 -16.26
CA GLY A 23 3.42 7.28 -16.95
C GLY A 23 2.45 8.04 -16.04
N ASP A 24 1.18 8.08 -16.41
CA ASP A 24 0.16 8.91 -15.76
C ASP A 24 -0.37 8.29 -14.46
N MET A 25 0.07 8.84 -13.32
CA MET A 25 -0.40 8.46 -11.98
C MET A 25 -1.89 8.80 -11.77
N ALA A 26 -2.38 9.90 -12.33
CA ALA A 26 -3.77 10.34 -12.12
C ALA A 26 -4.76 9.39 -12.79
N GLU A 27 -4.46 8.94 -14.01
CA GLU A 27 -5.23 7.93 -14.72
C GLU A 27 -5.29 6.62 -13.91
N LYS A 28 -4.15 6.15 -13.39
CA LYS A 28 -4.10 4.94 -12.57
C LYS A 28 -4.87 5.05 -11.27
N LEU A 29 -4.78 6.19 -10.59
CA LEU A 29 -5.58 6.44 -9.38
C LEU A 29 -7.08 6.50 -9.68
N GLN A 30 -7.47 6.95 -10.87
CA GLN A 30 -8.87 6.94 -11.27
C GLN A 30 -9.41 5.53 -11.50
N ILE A 31 -8.62 4.64 -12.11
CA ILE A 31 -8.99 3.21 -12.25
C ILE A 31 -9.08 2.55 -10.87
N MET A 32 -8.12 2.82 -9.98
CA MET A 32 -8.11 2.24 -8.63
C MET A 32 -9.28 2.71 -7.76
N ARG A 33 -9.88 3.87 -8.08
CA ARG A 33 -10.99 4.45 -7.34
C ARG A 33 -12.17 3.48 -7.23
N GLU A 34 -12.49 2.75 -8.29
CA GLU A 34 -13.59 1.79 -8.30
C GLU A 34 -13.43 0.70 -7.23
N TRP A 35 -12.18 0.27 -6.97
CA TRP A 35 -11.87 -0.72 -5.94
C TRP A 35 -11.78 -0.11 -4.54
N MET A 36 -11.36 1.16 -4.45
CA MET A 36 -11.22 1.89 -3.19
C MET A 36 -12.57 2.30 -2.59
N GLU A 37 -13.53 2.62 -3.45
CA GLU A 37 -14.85 3.12 -3.07
C GLU A 37 -15.92 2.02 -3.00
N GLU A 38 -15.57 0.76 -3.26
CA GLU A 38 -16.47 -0.41 -3.14
C GLU A 38 -16.77 -0.75 -1.67
N ASN A 39 -17.43 0.20 -0.99
CA ASN A 39 -17.83 0.12 0.41
C ASN A 39 -19.03 -0.83 0.59
N GLY A 40 -19.01 -1.66 1.63
CA GLY A 40 -20.10 -2.59 1.96
C GLY A 40 -20.03 -3.96 1.25
N SER A 41 -19.01 -4.21 0.43
CA SER A 41 -18.78 -5.55 -0.09
C SER A 41 -18.26 -6.48 1.03
N ARG A 42 -18.70 -7.74 1.06
CA ARG A 42 -18.11 -8.79 1.94
C ARG A 42 -16.68 -9.18 1.51
N VAL A 43 -15.98 -8.34 0.73
CA VAL A 43 -14.67 -8.59 0.15
C VAL A 43 -13.74 -7.46 0.55
N LYS A 44 -12.71 -7.80 1.32
CA LYS A 44 -11.64 -6.91 1.74
C LYS A 44 -10.69 -6.67 0.57
N THR A 45 -10.42 -5.43 0.17
CA THR A 45 -9.56 -5.15 -1.00
C THR A 45 -8.21 -4.60 -0.59
N MET A 46 -7.15 -5.16 -1.15
CA MET A 46 -5.80 -4.62 -1.06
C MET A 46 -5.21 -4.46 -2.44
N ILE A 47 -4.47 -3.37 -2.63
CA ILE A 47 -3.78 -3.07 -3.87
C ILE A 47 -2.29 -3.04 -3.58
N GLY A 48 -1.51 -3.82 -4.31
CA GLY A 48 -0.08 -3.90 -4.17
C GLY A 48 0.63 -3.79 -5.52
N GLY A 49 1.85 -3.27 -5.53
CA GLY A 49 2.70 -3.26 -6.72
C GLY A 49 3.56 -2.02 -6.84
N ASP A 50 4.15 -1.80 -8.01
CA ASP A 50 5.08 -0.70 -8.27
C ASP A 50 4.31 0.57 -8.63
N PHE A 51 4.34 1.56 -7.73
CA PHE A 51 3.69 2.85 -7.95
C PHE A 51 4.63 3.86 -8.61
N ASN A 52 5.94 3.56 -8.70
CA ASN A 52 6.98 4.46 -9.18
C ASN A 52 6.96 5.86 -8.50
N ALA A 53 6.36 5.93 -7.31
CA ALA A 53 6.27 7.13 -6.49
C ALA A 53 7.19 6.95 -5.28
N ARG A 54 7.89 8.00 -4.88
CA ARG A 54 8.73 8.01 -3.68
C ARG A 54 8.03 8.88 -2.64
N THR A 55 7.50 8.27 -1.59
CA THR A 55 6.67 8.98 -0.60
C THR A 55 7.45 9.40 0.66
N GLY A 56 8.71 8.98 0.80
CA GLY A 56 9.45 9.24 2.03
C GLY A 56 8.84 8.48 3.20
N LYS A 57 8.51 9.21 4.27
CA LYS A 57 7.76 8.70 5.43
C LYS A 57 6.23 8.92 5.32
N LEU A 58 5.74 9.51 4.23
CA LEU A 58 4.32 9.89 4.08
C LEU A 58 3.43 8.72 3.64
N GLY A 59 2.13 8.87 3.90
CA GLY A 59 1.08 7.94 3.49
C GLY A 59 0.80 6.81 4.46
N GLY A 60 1.39 6.82 5.65
CA GLY A 60 1.01 5.90 6.72
C GLY A 60 -0.19 6.42 7.50
N ARG A 61 -0.69 5.61 8.44
CA ARG A 61 -1.78 6.00 9.35
C ARG A 61 -1.49 7.34 10.02
N VAL A 62 -2.51 8.19 10.01
CA VAL A 62 -2.55 9.42 10.80
C VAL A 62 -2.86 9.03 12.25
N ARG A 63 -2.02 9.45 13.19
CA ARG A 63 -2.18 9.14 14.62
C ARG A 63 -3.47 9.73 15.18
N GLU A 64 -4.07 9.03 16.12
CA GLU A 64 -5.09 9.60 17.01
C GLU A 64 -4.41 10.13 18.29
N GLU A 65 -5.05 11.09 18.99
CA GLU A 65 -4.53 11.60 20.26
C GLU A 65 -4.36 10.46 21.28
N GLY A 66 -3.11 10.14 21.63
CA GLY A 66 -2.75 9.05 22.55
C GLY A 66 -1.81 8.00 21.96
N ASP A 67 -1.57 8.00 20.64
CA ASP A 67 -0.66 7.07 19.98
C ASP A 67 0.84 7.34 20.33
N VAL A 68 1.54 6.32 20.82
CA VAL A 68 2.96 6.41 21.25
C VAL A 68 3.96 6.14 20.10
N GLU A 69 3.52 5.55 18.98
CA GLU A 69 4.36 5.13 17.82
C GLU A 69 4.63 6.27 16.83
N GLU A 70 5.85 6.55 16.35
CA GLU A 70 6.20 7.66 15.41
C GLU A 70 5.17 7.96 14.30
N GLU A 71 4.90 9.24 14.01
CA GLU A 71 3.95 9.67 12.98
C GLU A 71 4.47 9.35 11.57
N GLY A 72 3.65 8.72 10.73
CA GLY A 72 4.01 8.28 9.38
C GLY A 72 4.58 6.86 9.32
N ARG A 73 5.31 6.56 8.23
CA ARG A 73 5.84 5.21 7.94
C ARG A 73 7.33 5.14 8.26
N THR A 74 7.78 3.96 8.70
CA THR A 74 9.20 3.65 8.67
C THR A 74 9.62 3.30 7.25
N SER A 75 10.36 4.19 6.57
CA SER A 75 10.91 3.97 5.23
C SER A 75 12.40 4.26 5.20
N MET A 76 13.17 3.36 4.57
CA MET A 76 14.59 3.57 4.28
C MET A 76 14.81 4.63 3.19
N ASP A 77 13.84 4.81 2.29
CA ASP A 77 13.84 5.86 1.29
C ASP A 77 13.16 7.11 1.84
N LYS A 78 13.96 8.14 2.15
CA LYS A 78 13.45 9.46 2.60
C LYS A 78 13.18 10.42 1.44
N LYS A 79 13.53 10.05 0.20
CA LYS A 79 13.34 10.94 -0.95
C LYS A 79 11.89 10.95 -1.38
N VAL A 80 11.56 12.04 -2.05
CA VAL A 80 10.20 12.40 -2.40
C VAL A 80 10.16 12.90 -3.83
N ASN A 81 9.22 12.43 -4.66
CA ASN A 81 9.02 12.90 -6.05
C ASN A 81 7.67 13.60 -6.26
N GLY A 82 7.38 14.03 -7.50
CA GLY A 82 6.15 14.77 -7.84
C GLY A 82 4.88 13.93 -7.69
N ASP A 83 4.93 12.66 -8.12
CA ASP A 83 3.79 11.73 -8.12
C ASP A 83 3.28 11.40 -6.71
N ARG A 84 4.12 11.60 -5.67
CA ARG A 84 3.69 11.51 -4.26
C ARG A 84 2.41 12.27 -4.02
N LYS A 85 2.27 13.50 -4.55
CA LYS A 85 1.19 14.40 -4.10
C LYS A 85 -0.16 13.85 -4.51
N LEU A 86 -0.22 13.28 -5.71
CA LEU A 86 -1.39 12.62 -6.25
C LEU A 86 -1.71 11.34 -5.46
N LEU A 87 -0.69 10.49 -5.22
CA LEU A 87 -0.88 9.24 -4.49
C LEU A 87 -1.37 9.50 -3.06
N ILE A 88 -0.65 10.32 -2.29
CA ILE A 88 -0.99 10.59 -0.89
C ILE A 88 -2.33 11.31 -0.76
N GLY A 89 -2.57 12.36 -1.58
CA GLY A 89 -3.83 13.09 -1.52
C GLY A 89 -5.03 12.21 -1.84
N ARG A 90 -4.90 11.27 -2.78
CA ARG A 90 -5.97 10.32 -3.09
C ARG A 90 -6.19 9.32 -1.97
N LEU A 91 -5.12 8.77 -1.39
CA LEU A 91 -5.23 7.84 -0.26
C LEU A 91 -5.95 8.49 0.92
N GLU A 92 -5.60 9.74 1.26
CA GLU A 92 -6.27 10.53 2.29
C GLU A 92 -7.75 10.78 1.95
N GLU A 93 -8.07 11.13 0.70
CA GLU A 93 -9.46 11.36 0.21
C GLU A 93 -10.36 10.14 0.43
N VAL A 94 -9.84 8.92 0.22
CA VAL A 94 -10.62 7.68 0.34
C VAL A 94 -10.46 6.96 1.68
N GLY A 95 -9.67 7.50 2.62
CA GLY A 95 -9.39 6.88 3.91
C GLY A 95 -8.52 5.61 3.83
N TRP A 96 -7.66 5.55 2.81
CA TRP A 96 -6.69 4.48 2.62
C TRP A 96 -5.30 4.91 3.08
N GLU A 97 -4.46 3.93 3.39
CA GLU A 97 -3.10 4.13 3.83
C GLU A 97 -2.14 3.15 3.17
N ILE A 98 -0.87 3.54 3.09
CA ILE A 98 0.22 2.66 2.71
C ILE A 98 0.66 1.87 3.94
N MET A 99 0.59 0.55 3.81
CA MET A 99 0.73 -0.38 4.92
C MET A 99 2.19 -0.74 5.22
N ASN A 100 3.10 -0.72 4.22
CA ASN A 100 4.49 -1.12 4.51
C ASN A 100 5.13 -0.17 5.53
N GLY A 101 5.91 -0.70 6.47
CA GLY A 101 6.54 0.07 7.54
C GLY A 101 5.57 0.73 8.51
N GLY A 102 4.27 0.38 8.44
CA GLY A 102 3.20 0.82 9.33
C GLY A 102 2.55 -0.33 10.12
N VAL A 103 2.78 -1.60 9.78
CA VAL A 103 2.19 -2.73 10.54
C VAL A 103 3.18 -3.25 11.58
N THR A 104 2.72 -3.47 12.82
CA THR A 104 3.52 -4.05 13.90
C THR A 104 4.06 -5.42 13.47
N GLY A 105 5.39 -5.61 13.52
CA GLY A 105 6.05 -6.84 13.08
C GLY A 105 6.50 -6.85 11.61
N ASP A 106 6.28 -5.77 10.86
CA ASP A 106 6.89 -5.59 9.54
C ASP A 106 8.40 -5.31 9.68
N GLU A 107 9.21 -5.98 8.84
CA GLU A 107 10.65 -5.74 8.81
C GLU A 107 10.89 -4.34 8.24
N LYS A 108 11.36 -3.42 9.10
CA LYS A 108 11.59 -1.99 8.84
C LYS A 108 11.77 -1.63 7.36
N GLY A 109 10.70 -1.17 6.69
CA GLY A 109 10.74 -0.30 5.52
C GLY A 109 11.78 -0.65 4.46
N ASN A 110 11.99 -1.95 4.21
CA ASN A 110 13.08 -2.46 3.39
C ASN A 110 12.97 -1.97 1.95
N TRP A 111 14.12 -1.84 1.28
CA TRP A 111 14.20 -1.46 -0.13
C TRP A 111 13.35 -2.41 -0.98
N THR A 112 12.39 -1.86 -1.73
CA THR A 112 11.51 -2.67 -2.59
C THR A 112 12.04 -2.78 -4.02
N TYR A 113 12.96 -1.89 -4.41
CA TYR A 113 13.67 -1.95 -5.68
C TYR A 113 15.17 -1.73 -5.50
N THR A 114 15.99 -2.55 -6.15
CA THR A 114 17.44 -2.37 -6.30
C THR A 114 17.82 -2.48 -7.77
N GLY A 115 18.37 -1.41 -8.35
CA GLY A 115 18.82 -1.42 -9.76
C GLY A 115 20.04 -0.53 -9.97
N GLY A 116 20.47 -0.36 -11.23
CA GLY A 116 21.70 0.39 -11.57
C GLY A 116 21.73 1.86 -11.12
N LYS A 117 20.60 2.42 -10.68
CA LYS A 117 20.47 3.79 -10.16
C LYS A 117 20.35 3.86 -8.63
N GLY A 118 20.59 2.74 -7.93
CA GLY A 118 20.52 2.63 -6.47
C GLY A 118 19.24 1.95 -5.98
N GLN A 119 18.99 2.08 -4.68
CA GLN A 119 17.89 1.44 -3.97
C GLN A 119 16.76 2.45 -3.71
N THR A 120 15.51 2.03 -3.90
CA THR A 120 14.31 2.87 -3.69
C THR A 120 13.18 2.09 -3.05
N VAL A 121 12.25 2.80 -2.42
CA VAL A 121 10.98 2.23 -1.96
C VAL A 121 9.86 2.80 -2.83
N ILE A 122 9.44 2.02 -3.83
CA ILE A 122 8.44 2.40 -4.85
C ILE A 122 7.30 1.39 -4.97
N ASP A 123 7.52 0.13 -4.54
CA ASP A 123 6.45 -0.83 -4.36
C ASP A 123 5.73 -0.62 -3.02
N TYR A 124 4.41 -0.51 -3.09
CA TYR A 124 3.54 -0.26 -1.93
C TYR A 124 2.43 -1.29 -1.86
N VAL A 125 1.96 -1.57 -0.64
CA VAL A 125 0.66 -2.17 -0.38
C VAL A 125 -0.21 -1.09 0.24
N ILE A 126 -1.39 -0.87 -0.34
CA ILE A 126 -2.37 0.10 0.11
C ILE A 126 -3.72 -0.58 0.40
N GLY A 127 -4.43 -0.05 1.38
CA GLY A 127 -5.76 -0.52 1.79
C GLY A 127 -6.39 0.44 2.79
N ASN A 128 -7.67 0.22 3.12
CA ASN A 128 -8.33 0.96 4.19
C ASN A 128 -7.76 0.59 5.59
N GLY A 129 -8.00 1.44 6.59
CA GLY A 129 -7.51 1.23 7.95
C GLY A 129 -8.04 -0.02 8.65
N GLU A 130 -9.24 -0.50 8.27
CA GLU A 130 -9.86 -1.72 8.84
C GLU A 130 -9.03 -2.99 8.53
N LEU A 131 -8.29 -2.99 7.42
CA LEU A 131 -7.46 -4.12 6.99
C LEU A 131 -6.22 -4.30 7.88
N ARG A 132 -5.75 -3.24 8.54
CA ARG A 132 -4.52 -3.27 9.33
C ARG A 132 -4.59 -4.27 10.49
N GLY A 133 -5.72 -4.34 11.18
CA GLY A 133 -5.93 -5.31 12.25
C GLY A 133 -5.87 -6.75 11.76
N ALA A 134 -6.44 -7.02 10.57
CA ALA A 134 -6.38 -8.34 9.96
C ALA A 134 -4.97 -8.67 9.41
N LEU A 135 -4.23 -7.67 8.94
CA LEU A 135 -2.86 -7.83 8.46
C LEU A 135 -1.84 -8.01 9.58
N GLY A 136 -2.10 -7.58 10.81
CA GLY A 136 -1.22 -7.89 11.95
C GLY A 136 -0.98 -9.40 12.13
N ASN A 137 -1.97 -10.23 11.76
CA ASN A 137 -1.86 -11.69 11.76
C ASN A 137 -1.11 -12.25 10.54
N TRP A 138 -1.04 -11.47 9.43
CA TRP A 138 -0.47 -11.87 8.16
C TRP A 138 0.84 -11.12 7.89
N ARG A 139 1.97 -11.84 7.86
CA ARG A 139 3.25 -11.21 7.46
C ARG A 139 3.09 -10.57 6.08
N LEU A 140 3.29 -9.26 5.97
CA LEU A 140 3.15 -8.47 4.74
C LEU A 140 3.95 -9.09 3.57
N GLY A 141 5.10 -9.72 3.86
CA GLY A 141 5.90 -10.48 2.90
C GLY A 141 5.20 -11.70 2.26
N ILE A 142 4.26 -12.36 2.96
CA ILE A 142 3.45 -13.45 2.38
C ILE A 142 2.44 -12.89 1.38
N VAL A 143 1.86 -11.73 1.67
CA VAL A 143 0.94 -11.06 0.76
C VAL A 143 1.68 -10.53 -0.46
N LEU A 144 2.80 -9.82 -0.24
CA LEU A 144 3.65 -9.30 -1.30
C LEU A 144 4.16 -10.41 -2.23
N SER A 145 4.60 -11.54 -1.69
CA SER A 145 5.05 -12.67 -2.53
C SER A 145 3.92 -13.24 -3.41
N ARG A 146 2.67 -13.25 -2.92
CA ARG A 146 1.50 -13.70 -3.70
C ARG A 146 0.96 -12.68 -4.69
N ILE A 147 1.26 -11.39 -4.51
CA ILE A 147 0.88 -10.31 -5.43
C ILE A 147 1.94 -10.12 -6.52
N ILE A 148 3.22 -10.16 -6.14
CA ILE A 148 4.35 -9.83 -7.03
C ILE A 148 4.84 -11.06 -7.83
N ASN A 149 4.77 -12.28 -7.28
CA ASN A 149 5.12 -13.52 -7.99
C ASN A 149 3.88 -14.44 -8.15
N PRO A 150 3.07 -14.25 -9.22
CA PRO A 150 1.82 -14.99 -9.43
C PRO A 150 1.98 -16.48 -9.77
#